data_AF-A0A6M1LYM0-F1
#
_entry.id   AF-A0A6M1LYM0-F1
#
_cell.length_a   1.000
_cell.length_b   1.000
_cell.length_c   1.000
_cell.angle_alpha   90.00
_cell.angle_beta   90.00
_cell.angle_gamma   90.00
#
_symmetry.space_group_name_H-M   'P 1'
#
loop_
_entity.id
_entity.type
_entity.pdbx_description
1 polymer ?
#
loop_
_entity_poly.entity_id
_entity_poly.type
_entity_poly.pdbx_seq_one_letter_code
_entity_poly.pdbx_strand_id
1 'polypeptide(L)'
;MSTDRAPVSLSRATLASLAPSVRAPGYDVARVRAGIVHLGLGGFHRAHMARYTHDLMERDPDALAFGILGVGLMPGDRRMIDALAPQDALYTLVEREGADETVTVIGSLAGIAFAGETTAAILDAIDDPAIRIVSLTVTENGYCLDPATKRLDPDHPLIRADLAAPERPRSAVGVIVEALRRRRAAGRAPFTPLTCDNIQHNGDVLRDAVVALARLRDPGLAAWIAAEVAFPSTMVDRITPVTAPADVAALARRHGLADAWPVFSETFTQWVIEDRFPAGRPAWETVGAQFVEDVAPYEFMKLRLLNGSHLAVSGLGRLAGYVTIDEAMADPRIAAVMTALMDRETGPTVPPVPGIDLAEYKRTLVARFANPAIRDTVERVNTDAPLNVLVDPIRGRLEQGGSIAFLALALAAWLRRVRGEDENGGAIEVRHPMAALLREKAIEGGPDPRPLLGIRPLFGELGDDPRLAEPVAAWLGMLYGQGIQATLDEAARRAA
;
A
#
# COMPACT_ATOMS: atom_id res chain seq x y z
N MET A 1 28.19 -28.54 2.60
CA MET A 1 29.25 -28.23 1.61
C MET A 1 29.17 -26.75 1.30
N SER A 2 30.07 -25.96 1.88
CA SER A 2 30.17 -24.51 1.66
C SER A 2 30.75 -24.30 0.26
N THR A 3 29.96 -23.85 -0.70
CA THR A 3 30.50 -23.42 -2.00
C THR A 3 30.93 -21.98 -1.87
N ASP A 4 32.25 -21.79 -1.80
CA ASP A 4 33.02 -20.55 -1.81
C ASP A 4 32.93 -19.81 -3.17
N ARG A 5 31.78 -19.91 -3.85
CA ARG A 5 31.56 -19.36 -5.18
C ARG A 5 30.97 -17.96 -5.03
N ALA A 6 31.61 -16.98 -5.65
CA ALA A 6 31.10 -15.62 -5.68
C ALA A 6 29.63 -15.60 -6.18
N PRO A 7 28.75 -14.81 -5.56
CA PRO A 7 27.36 -14.67 -6.02
C PRO A 7 27.30 -14.26 -7.50
N VAL A 8 26.38 -14.88 -8.24
CA VAL A 8 26.12 -14.57 -9.64
C VAL A 8 25.34 -13.26 -9.71
N SER A 9 25.86 -12.27 -10.43
CA SER A 9 25.13 -11.01 -10.70
C SER A 9 23.90 -11.29 -11.54
N LEU A 10 22.74 -10.76 -11.15
CA LEU A 10 21.50 -10.91 -11.89
C LEU A 10 21.53 -10.16 -13.22
N SER A 11 21.25 -10.86 -14.32
CA SER A 11 21.12 -10.33 -15.68
C SER A 11 20.49 -11.40 -16.58
N ARG A 12 20.08 -11.05 -17.80
CA ARG A 12 19.61 -12.05 -18.78
C ARG A 12 20.68 -13.08 -19.11
N ALA A 13 21.94 -12.64 -19.21
CA ALA A 13 23.07 -13.50 -19.55
C ALA A 13 23.36 -14.57 -18.48
N THR A 14 22.93 -14.33 -17.24
CA THR A 14 23.24 -15.20 -16.09
C THR A 14 22.06 -16.07 -15.63
N LEU A 15 20.87 -15.94 -16.23
CA LEU A 15 19.68 -16.72 -15.86
C LEU A 15 19.91 -18.24 -15.86
N ALA A 16 20.63 -18.76 -16.86
CA ALA A 16 20.93 -20.20 -16.95
C ALA A 16 21.97 -20.68 -15.92
N SER A 17 22.62 -19.76 -15.21
CA SER A 17 23.66 -20.04 -14.20
C SER A 17 23.17 -19.88 -12.77
N LEU A 18 21.88 -19.59 -12.58
CA LEU A 18 21.28 -19.43 -11.25
C LEU A 18 21.29 -20.75 -10.47
N ALA A 19 21.37 -20.64 -9.14
CA ALA A 19 21.30 -21.81 -8.28
C ALA A 19 19.92 -22.50 -8.42
N PRO A 20 19.82 -23.84 -8.26
CA PRO A 20 18.54 -24.55 -8.33
C PRO A 20 17.48 -24.08 -7.34
N SER A 21 17.89 -23.39 -6.26
CA SER A 21 16.98 -22.78 -5.27
C SER A 21 16.36 -21.46 -5.73
N VAL A 22 16.77 -20.93 -6.88
CA VAL A 22 16.24 -19.71 -7.50
C VAL A 22 15.45 -20.09 -8.74
N ARG A 23 14.17 -19.71 -8.77
CA ARG A 23 13.30 -19.91 -9.93
C ARG A 23 13.59 -18.83 -10.98
N ALA A 24 14.07 -19.24 -12.15
CA ALA A 24 14.21 -18.36 -13.30
C ALA A 24 12.87 -18.30 -14.08
N PRO A 25 12.61 -17.23 -14.87
CA PRO A 25 11.47 -17.19 -15.76
C PRO A 25 11.46 -18.38 -16.74
N GLY A 26 10.31 -19.04 -16.89
CA GLY A 26 10.08 -20.13 -17.85
C GLY A 26 9.80 -19.64 -19.28
N TYR A 27 9.79 -18.33 -19.50
CA TYR A 27 9.62 -17.69 -20.81
C TYR A 27 10.85 -16.86 -21.20
N ASP A 28 10.98 -16.56 -22.49
CA ASP A 28 12.06 -15.71 -23.01
C ASP A 28 11.77 -14.23 -22.69
N VAL A 29 12.43 -13.74 -21.64
CA VAL A 29 12.34 -12.34 -21.19
C VAL A 29 12.75 -11.32 -22.25
N ALA A 30 13.56 -11.69 -23.26
CA ALA A 30 13.91 -10.80 -24.36
C ALA A 30 12.73 -10.58 -25.34
N ARG A 31 11.68 -11.40 -25.27
CA ARG A 31 10.45 -11.26 -26.07
C ARG A 31 9.36 -10.43 -25.40
N VAL A 32 9.53 -10.06 -24.14
CA VAL A 32 8.58 -9.20 -23.42
C VAL A 32 8.52 -7.83 -24.10
N ARG A 33 7.30 -7.35 -24.38
CA ARG A 33 7.03 -6.05 -25.03
C ARG A 33 6.11 -5.24 -24.14
N ALA A 34 6.34 -3.93 -24.10
CA ALA A 34 5.54 -3.04 -23.27
C ALA A 34 4.10 -2.99 -23.82
N GLY A 35 3.14 -3.41 -22.98
CA GLY A 35 1.70 -3.14 -23.16
C GLY A 35 1.12 -2.33 -22.00
N ILE A 36 1.94 -2.11 -20.97
CA ILE A 36 1.61 -1.40 -19.75
C ILE A 36 2.75 -0.42 -19.45
N VAL A 37 2.41 0.81 -19.12
CA VAL A 37 3.35 1.74 -18.45
C VAL A 37 2.97 1.81 -16.98
N HIS A 38 3.94 1.73 -16.08
CA HIS A 38 3.70 1.81 -14.64
C HIS A 38 4.43 3.01 -14.02
N LEU A 39 3.68 3.94 -13.43
CA LEU A 39 4.20 5.13 -12.76
C LEU A 39 4.43 4.85 -11.27
N GLY A 40 5.69 4.98 -10.82
CA GLY A 40 6.06 4.73 -9.43
C GLY A 40 6.45 3.27 -9.17
N LEU A 41 7.58 2.83 -9.75
CA LEU A 41 8.08 1.44 -9.64
C LEU A 41 8.67 1.10 -8.25
N GLY A 42 7.80 1.10 -7.23
CA GLY A 42 8.14 0.79 -5.84
C GLY A 42 8.25 -0.71 -5.52
N GLY A 43 8.44 -1.04 -4.25
CA GLY A 43 8.45 -2.43 -3.76
C GLY A 43 7.12 -3.12 -3.97
N PHE A 44 6.00 -2.47 -3.60
CA PHE A 44 4.67 -3.05 -3.70
C PHE A 44 4.31 -3.50 -5.12
N HIS A 45 4.46 -2.63 -6.12
CA HIS A 45 4.20 -2.99 -7.52
C HIS A 45 5.01 -4.22 -7.97
N ARG A 46 6.31 -4.24 -7.63
CA ARG A 46 7.21 -5.34 -7.97
C ARG A 46 6.82 -6.65 -7.29
N ALA A 47 6.34 -6.59 -6.04
CA ALA A 47 5.82 -7.77 -5.36
C ALA A 47 4.40 -8.17 -5.80
N HIS A 48 3.63 -7.27 -6.41
CA HIS A 48 2.18 -7.47 -6.64
C HIS A 48 1.81 -7.55 -8.12
N MET A 49 1.44 -6.45 -8.76
CA MET A 49 1.01 -6.44 -10.18
C MET A 49 2.05 -7.03 -11.13
N ALA A 50 3.34 -6.71 -10.92
CA ALA A 50 4.41 -7.27 -11.74
C ALA A 50 4.56 -8.78 -11.54
N ARG A 51 4.26 -9.29 -10.33
CA ARG A 51 4.22 -10.72 -10.04
C ARG A 51 3.03 -11.41 -10.72
N TYR A 52 1.82 -10.87 -10.64
CA TYR A 52 0.66 -11.40 -11.39
C TYR A 52 0.95 -11.45 -12.90
N THR A 53 1.58 -10.41 -13.43
CA THR A 53 1.92 -10.34 -14.86
C THR A 53 3.00 -11.37 -15.23
N HIS A 54 3.98 -11.60 -14.36
CA HIS A 54 4.98 -12.65 -14.54
C HIS A 54 4.36 -14.05 -14.52
N ASP A 55 3.53 -14.35 -13.53
CA ASP A 55 2.84 -15.64 -13.42
C ASP A 55 1.94 -15.91 -14.62
N LEU A 56 1.35 -14.87 -15.21
CA LEU A 56 0.57 -14.98 -16.43
C LEU A 56 1.47 -15.34 -17.63
N MET A 57 2.63 -14.69 -17.76
CA MET A 57 3.61 -14.98 -18.82
C MET A 57 4.18 -16.41 -18.75
N GLU A 58 4.25 -17.01 -17.56
CA GLU A 58 4.61 -18.43 -17.39
C GLU A 58 3.58 -19.39 -18.00
N ARG A 59 2.32 -18.94 -18.14
CA ARG A 59 1.20 -19.78 -18.59
C ARG A 59 0.73 -19.46 -20.01
N ASP A 60 0.87 -18.20 -20.41
CA ASP A 60 0.33 -17.66 -21.65
C ASP A 60 1.40 -16.85 -22.42
N PRO A 61 1.92 -17.38 -23.53
CA PRO A 61 2.86 -16.66 -24.39
C PRO A 61 2.34 -15.32 -24.93
N ASP A 62 1.02 -15.15 -25.08
CA ASP A 62 0.43 -13.90 -25.57
C ASP A 62 0.52 -12.78 -24.51
N ALA A 63 0.65 -13.15 -23.23
CA ALA A 63 0.87 -12.21 -22.14
C ALA A 63 2.22 -11.47 -22.24
N LEU A 64 3.18 -11.96 -23.05
CA LEU A 64 4.43 -11.26 -23.33
C LEU A 64 4.21 -9.88 -23.98
N ALA A 65 3.05 -9.65 -24.62
CA ALA A 65 2.66 -8.36 -25.17
C ALA A 65 2.17 -7.35 -24.11
N PHE A 66 2.07 -7.77 -22.84
CA PHE A 66 1.67 -6.94 -21.69
C PHE A 66 2.81 -6.74 -20.69
N GLY A 67 4.05 -6.77 -21.17
CA GLY A 67 5.20 -6.34 -20.39
C GLY A 67 5.04 -4.93 -19.84
N ILE A 68 5.73 -4.67 -18.74
CA ILE A 68 5.61 -3.41 -18.00
C ILE A 68 6.84 -2.55 -18.27
N LEU A 69 6.62 -1.34 -18.78
CA LEU A 69 7.63 -0.28 -18.73
C LEU A 69 7.52 0.41 -17.37
N GLY A 70 8.48 0.15 -16.48
CA GLY A 70 8.52 0.75 -15.15
C GLY A 70 9.07 2.17 -15.18
N VAL A 71 8.37 3.14 -14.59
CA VAL A 71 8.73 4.55 -14.65
C VAL A 71 9.05 5.11 -13.26
N GLY A 72 10.20 5.77 -13.16
CA GLY A 72 10.54 6.70 -12.08
C GLY A 72 10.24 8.14 -12.50
N LEU A 73 9.38 8.83 -11.76
CA LEU A 73 8.99 10.22 -12.03
C LEU A 73 9.74 11.22 -11.15
N MET A 74 10.07 10.82 -9.92
CA MET A 74 10.63 11.69 -8.91
C MET A 74 12.15 11.53 -8.84
N PRO A 75 12.92 12.56 -8.43
CA PRO A 75 14.38 12.47 -8.33
C PRO A 75 14.88 11.27 -7.50
N GLY A 76 14.14 10.89 -6.45
CA GLY A 76 14.46 9.72 -5.61
C GLY A 76 14.40 8.38 -6.35
N ASP A 77 13.64 8.29 -7.45
CA ASP A 77 13.50 7.07 -8.24
C ASP A 77 14.78 6.73 -9.03
N ARG A 78 15.72 7.68 -9.15
CA ARG A 78 16.99 7.47 -9.84
C ARG A 78 17.74 6.24 -9.31
N ARG A 79 17.69 6.02 -8.00
CA ARG A 79 18.36 4.87 -7.36
C ARG A 79 17.82 3.52 -7.84
N MET A 80 16.50 3.43 -8.05
CA MET A 80 15.88 2.23 -8.60
C MET A 80 16.34 1.98 -10.05
N ILE A 81 16.46 3.05 -10.84
CA ILE A 81 16.91 2.96 -12.23
C ILE A 81 18.35 2.47 -12.34
N ASP A 82 19.25 3.07 -11.56
CA ASP A 82 20.67 2.69 -11.54
C ASP A 82 20.87 1.25 -11.06
N ALA A 83 19.97 0.72 -10.23
CA ALA A 83 20.03 -0.65 -9.73
C ALA A 83 19.44 -1.68 -10.71
N LEU A 84 18.34 -1.37 -11.40
CA LEU A 84 17.66 -2.31 -12.30
C LEU A 84 18.23 -2.31 -13.73
N ALA A 85 18.79 -1.20 -14.21
CA ALA A 85 19.32 -1.11 -15.59
C ALA A 85 20.43 -2.15 -15.88
N PRO A 86 21.44 -2.35 -15.01
CA PRO A 86 22.48 -3.36 -15.25
C PRO A 86 21.96 -4.81 -15.20
N GLN A 87 20.77 -5.02 -14.65
CA GLN A 87 20.14 -6.33 -14.49
C GLN A 87 19.14 -6.63 -15.63
N ASP A 88 19.16 -5.87 -16.72
CA ASP A 88 18.18 -5.97 -17.81
C ASP A 88 16.72 -5.83 -17.33
N ALA A 89 16.47 -4.97 -16.34
CA ALA A 89 15.18 -4.81 -15.65
C ALA A 89 14.67 -6.06 -14.92
N LEU A 90 15.50 -7.09 -14.74
CA LEU A 90 15.20 -8.22 -13.87
C LEU A 90 15.41 -7.83 -12.40
N TYR A 91 14.61 -8.44 -11.53
CA TYR A 91 14.79 -8.39 -10.08
C TYR A 91 14.28 -9.68 -9.45
N THR A 92 14.64 -9.90 -8.20
CA THR A 92 14.26 -11.07 -7.42
C THR A 92 13.12 -10.71 -6.48
N LEU A 93 12.04 -11.48 -6.53
CA LEU A 93 11.00 -11.50 -5.51
C LEU A 93 11.27 -12.68 -4.57
N VAL A 94 11.35 -12.35 -3.28
CA VAL A 94 11.52 -13.31 -2.20
C VAL A 94 10.25 -13.33 -1.35
N GLU A 95 9.55 -14.45 -1.39
CA GLU A 95 8.28 -14.66 -0.68
C GLU A 95 8.53 -15.52 0.55
N ARG A 96 8.10 -15.06 1.72
CA ARG A 96 8.39 -15.73 2.99
C ARG A 96 7.14 -16.12 3.76
N GLU A 97 7.12 -17.34 4.27
CA GLU A 97 6.06 -17.87 5.12
C GLU A 97 6.67 -18.75 6.23
N GLY A 98 6.71 -18.23 7.46
CA GLY A 98 7.36 -18.94 8.57
C GLY A 98 8.86 -19.16 8.30
N ALA A 99 9.28 -20.43 8.21
CA ALA A 99 10.67 -20.76 7.88
C ALA A 99 10.93 -20.90 6.38
N ASP A 100 9.86 -20.96 5.57
CA ASP A 100 9.93 -21.22 4.15
C ASP A 100 10.13 -19.93 3.35
N GLU A 101 10.90 -20.04 2.27
CA GLU A 101 11.21 -18.92 1.38
C GLU A 101 11.18 -19.41 -0.07
N THR A 102 10.43 -18.71 -0.92
CA THR A 102 10.44 -18.90 -2.37
C THR A 102 11.17 -17.74 -3.03
N VAL A 103 12.20 -18.04 -3.81
CA VAL A 103 13.04 -17.05 -4.49
C VAL A 103 12.81 -17.16 -6.00
N THR A 104 12.24 -16.11 -6.59
CA THR A 104 11.87 -16.09 -8.00
C THR A 104 12.42 -14.84 -8.67
N VAL A 105 13.13 -15.00 -9.78
CA VAL A 105 13.50 -13.89 -10.65
C VAL A 105 12.30 -13.49 -11.49
N ILE A 106 11.87 -12.25 -11.34
CA ILE A 106 10.74 -11.68 -12.06
C ILE A 106 11.21 -11.02 -13.36
N GLY A 107 10.60 -11.44 -14.46
CA GLY A 107 10.93 -10.97 -15.81
C GLY A 107 9.79 -10.25 -16.53
N SER A 108 8.79 -9.72 -15.81
CA SER A 108 7.62 -9.06 -16.43
C SER A 108 7.87 -7.61 -16.83
N LEU A 109 9.00 -7.03 -16.43
CA LEU A 109 9.40 -5.69 -16.87
C LEU A 109 9.97 -5.77 -18.29
N ALA A 110 9.33 -5.06 -19.23
CA ALA A 110 9.85 -4.85 -20.58
C ALA A 110 11.05 -3.89 -20.61
N GLY A 111 11.18 -3.07 -19.56
CA GLY A 111 12.24 -2.09 -19.40
C GLY A 111 11.92 -1.11 -18.29
N ILE A 112 12.79 -0.13 -18.11
CA ILE A 112 12.63 0.96 -17.15
C ILE A 112 12.92 2.31 -17.80
N ALA A 113 12.23 3.36 -17.35
CA ALA A 113 12.43 4.72 -17.80
C ALA A 113 12.46 5.69 -16.62
N PHE A 114 13.23 6.77 -16.78
CA PHE A 114 13.36 7.82 -15.77
C PHE A 114 12.99 9.17 -16.39
N ALA A 115 12.11 9.91 -15.73
CA ALA A 115 11.74 11.25 -16.19
C ALA A 115 12.94 12.21 -16.13
N GLY A 116 13.74 12.17 -15.06
CA GLY A 116 14.81 13.15 -14.87
C GLY A 116 14.29 14.59 -15.01
N GLU A 117 14.79 15.33 -16.01
CA GLU A 117 14.34 16.70 -16.30
C GLU A 117 13.17 16.79 -17.31
N THR A 118 12.79 15.67 -17.94
CA THR A 118 11.78 15.65 -19.01
C THR A 118 11.02 14.33 -19.11
N THR A 119 9.69 14.43 -19.16
CA THR A 119 8.79 13.28 -19.36
C THR A 119 8.59 12.90 -20.83
N ALA A 120 9.30 13.51 -21.78
CA ALA A 120 9.10 13.29 -23.21
C ALA A 120 9.16 11.80 -23.60
N ALA A 121 10.21 11.07 -23.20
CA ALA A 121 10.34 9.65 -23.52
C ALA A 121 9.24 8.78 -22.90
N ILE A 122 8.73 9.16 -21.72
CA ILE A 122 7.61 8.48 -21.07
C ILE A 122 6.31 8.73 -21.83
N LEU A 123 6.06 9.98 -22.24
CA LEU A 123 4.88 10.35 -23.02
C LEU A 123 4.89 9.68 -24.40
N ASP A 124 6.05 9.60 -25.04
CA ASP A 124 6.21 8.92 -26.33
C ASP A 124 5.95 7.40 -26.19
N ALA A 125 6.42 6.79 -25.10
CA ALA A 125 6.12 5.40 -24.80
C ALA A 125 4.61 5.18 -24.56
N ILE A 126 3.94 6.05 -23.78
CA ILE A 126 2.50 5.93 -23.53
C ILE A 126 1.68 6.13 -24.82
N ASP A 127 2.16 6.95 -25.77
CA ASP A 127 1.45 7.22 -27.03
C ASP A 127 1.44 6.00 -27.99
N ASP A 128 2.37 5.05 -27.82
CA ASP A 128 2.43 3.80 -28.59
C ASP A 128 1.11 3.00 -28.45
N PRO A 129 0.37 2.72 -29.55
CA PRO A 129 -0.90 1.97 -29.54
C PRO A 129 -0.88 0.62 -28.81
N ALA A 130 0.30 -0.01 -28.64
CA ALA A 130 0.44 -1.23 -27.86
C ALA A 130 0.19 -1.02 -26.36
N ILE A 131 0.45 0.19 -25.84
CA ILE A 131 0.17 0.57 -24.46
C ILE A 131 -1.33 0.76 -24.27
N ARG A 132 -1.94 -0.16 -23.53
CA ARG A 132 -3.39 -0.17 -23.25
C ARG A 132 -3.72 0.22 -21.81
N ILE A 133 -2.74 0.12 -20.91
CA ILE A 133 -2.88 0.44 -19.48
C ILE A 133 -1.75 1.37 -19.05
N VAL A 134 -2.09 2.41 -18.30
CA VAL A 134 -1.12 3.22 -17.53
C VAL A 134 -1.45 3.02 -16.06
N SER A 135 -0.67 2.19 -15.38
CA SER A 135 -0.88 1.87 -13.97
C SER A 135 -0.06 2.75 -13.05
N LEU A 136 -0.42 2.85 -11.77
CA LEU A 136 0.34 3.65 -10.80
C LEU A 136 0.30 3.10 -9.36
N THR A 137 1.44 3.26 -8.67
CA THR A 137 1.59 3.19 -7.22
C THR A 137 2.42 4.37 -6.75
N VAL A 138 1.78 5.54 -6.66
CA VAL A 138 2.46 6.82 -6.37
C VAL A 138 2.19 7.34 -4.97
N THR A 139 1.54 6.52 -4.12
CA THR A 139 1.00 6.87 -2.80
C THR A 139 -0.11 7.92 -2.89
N GLU A 140 -0.84 8.13 -1.80
CA GLU A 140 -1.85 9.19 -1.63
C GLU A 140 -1.32 10.57 -2.06
N ASN A 141 -0.04 10.84 -1.80
CA ASN A 141 0.60 12.12 -2.12
C ASN A 141 0.79 12.34 -3.63
N GLY A 142 0.89 11.27 -4.41
CA GLY A 142 1.12 11.36 -5.87
C GLY A 142 -0.07 11.91 -6.65
N TYR A 143 -1.27 11.93 -6.05
CA TYR A 143 -2.50 12.47 -6.63
C TYR A 143 -2.61 13.99 -6.49
N CYS A 144 -1.70 14.63 -5.74
CA CYS A 144 -1.67 16.08 -5.49
C CYS A 144 -3.02 16.61 -4.97
N LEU A 145 -3.61 15.91 -4.00
CA LEU A 145 -4.91 16.27 -3.42
C LEU A 145 -4.73 17.19 -2.23
N ASP A 146 -5.67 18.11 -2.06
CA ASP A 146 -5.83 18.88 -0.83
C ASP A 146 -6.20 17.90 0.32
N PRO A 147 -5.45 17.89 1.43
CA PRO A 147 -5.66 16.92 2.49
C PRO A 147 -7.04 16.96 3.14
N ALA A 148 -7.72 18.11 3.13
CA ALA A 148 -9.02 18.32 3.77
C ALA A 148 -10.18 17.96 2.84
N THR A 149 -10.12 18.39 1.58
CA THR A 149 -11.20 18.19 0.61
C THR A 149 -11.06 16.90 -0.19
N LYS A 150 -9.87 16.28 -0.19
CA LYS A 150 -9.50 15.10 -1.00
C LYS A 150 -9.72 15.32 -2.50
N ARG A 151 -9.71 16.57 -2.96
CA ARG A 151 -9.78 16.96 -4.37
C ARG A 151 -8.43 17.46 -4.83
N LEU A 152 -8.19 17.45 -6.15
CA LEU A 152 -6.98 18.02 -6.73
C LEU A 152 -6.73 19.43 -6.18
N ASP A 153 -5.55 19.65 -5.63
CA ASP A 153 -5.08 20.94 -5.17
C ASP A 153 -4.42 21.70 -6.35
N PRO A 154 -5.06 22.75 -6.90
CA PRO A 154 -4.48 23.53 -7.99
C PRO A 154 -3.22 24.31 -7.57
N ASP A 155 -3.04 24.57 -6.27
CA ASP A 155 -1.90 25.30 -5.73
C ASP A 155 -0.72 24.38 -5.40
N HIS A 156 -0.91 23.05 -5.46
CA HIS A 156 0.15 22.09 -5.24
C HIS A 156 1.34 22.35 -6.20
N PRO A 157 2.61 22.35 -5.74
CA PRO A 157 3.75 22.76 -6.55
C PRO A 157 3.91 21.99 -7.87
N LEU A 158 3.61 20.68 -7.87
CA LEU A 158 3.64 19.88 -9.10
C LEU A 158 2.52 20.27 -10.07
N ILE A 159 1.32 20.56 -9.57
CA ILE A 159 0.17 20.94 -10.40
C ILE A 159 0.38 22.32 -11.02
N ARG A 160 0.91 23.28 -10.25
CA ARG A 160 1.31 24.59 -10.78
C ARG A 160 2.37 24.48 -11.88
N ALA A 161 3.36 23.60 -11.69
CA ALA A 161 4.39 23.36 -12.70
C ALA A 161 3.79 22.74 -13.98
N ASP A 162 2.87 21.79 -13.83
CA ASP A 162 2.21 21.13 -14.94
C ASP A 162 1.29 22.08 -15.71
N LEU A 163 0.57 22.97 -15.02
CA LEU A 163 -0.25 24.01 -15.68
C LEU A 163 0.61 25.04 -16.43
N ALA A 164 1.80 25.36 -15.92
CA ALA A 164 2.72 26.29 -16.57
C ALA A 164 3.41 25.70 -17.81
N ALA A 165 3.63 24.38 -17.83
CA ALA A 165 4.28 23.68 -18.94
C ALA A 165 3.59 22.32 -19.21
N PRO A 166 2.36 22.32 -19.76
CA PRO A 166 1.51 21.13 -19.77
C PRO A 166 1.93 20.06 -20.78
N GLU A 167 2.81 20.38 -21.73
CA GLU A 167 3.48 19.41 -22.61
C GLU A 167 4.73 18.78 -21.96
N ARG A 168 5.12 19.25 -20.77
CA ARG A 168 6.26 18.76 -19.97
C ARG A 168 5.83 18.51 -18.51
N PRO A 169 4.79 17.69 -18.27
CA PRO A 169 4.30 17.44 -16.94
C PRO A 169 5.33 16.73 -16.06
N ARG A 170 5.23 16.93 -14.75
CA ARG A 170 6.06 16.36 -13.69
C ARG A 170 5.25 15.46 -12.75
N SER A 171 3.97 15.76 -12.54
CA SER A 171 3.10 14.90 -11.71
C SER A 171 2.59 13.69 -12.49
N ALA A 172 2.24 12.60 -11.79
CA ALA A 172 1.60 11.44 -12.40
C ALA A 172 0.26 11.84 -13.08
N VAL A 173 -0.53 12.70 -12.43
CA VAL A 173 -1.80 13.22 -12.97
C VAL A 173 -1.55 14.01 -14.26
N GLY A 174 -0.54 14.87 -14.29
CA GLY A 174 -0.16 15.64 -15.48
C GLY A 174 0.33 14.77 -16.63
N VAL A 175 1.13 13.74 -16.34
CA VAL A 175 1.57 12.74 -17.34
C VAL A 175 0.36 12.06 -17.98
N ILE A 176 -0.62 11.64 -17.18
CA ILE A 176 -1.86 11.01 -17.68
C ILE A 176 -2.66 11.98 -18.55
N VAL A 177 -2.88 13.22 -18.10
CA VAL A 177 -3.63 14.24 -18.86
C VAL A 177 -2.96 14.55 -20.20
N GLU A 178 -1.64 14.78 -20.21
CA GLU A 178 -0.92 15.08 -21.45
C GLU A 178 -0.90 13.89 -22.41
N ALA A 179 -0.69 12.67 -21.92
CA ALA A 179 -0.73 11.48 -22.75
C ALA A 179 -2.12 11.26 -23.38
N LEU A 180 -3.19 11.40 -22.60
CA LEU A 180 -4.58 11.33 -23.10
C LEU A 180 -4.87 12.40 -24.15
N ARG A 181 -4.38 13.64 -23.94
CA ARG A 181 -4.50 14.72 -24.94
C ARG A 181 -3.78 14.36 -26.24
N ARG A 182 -2.56 13.80 -26.18
CA ARG A 182 -1.82 13.36 -27.37
C ARG A 182 -2.59 12.30 -28.16
N ARG A 183 -3.12 11.29 -27.47
CA ARG A 183 -3.91 10.22 -28.10
C ARG A 183 -5.18 10.76 -28.77
N ARG A 184 -5.92 11.61 -28.05
CA ARG A 184 -7.10 12.29 -28.60
C ARG A 184 -6.77 13.08 -29.86
N ALA A 185 -5.70 13.88 -29.82
CA ALA A 185 -5.28 14.70 -30.96
C ALA A 185 -4.85 13.84 -32.17
N ALA A 186 -4.32 12.65 -31.93
CA ALA A 186 -3.93 11.69 -32.96
C ALA A 186 -5.06 10.74 -33.39
N GLY A 187 -6.28 10.88 -32.85
CA GLY A 187 -7.40 9.98 -33.14
C GLY A 187 -7.20 8.54 -32.63
N ARG A 188 -6.37 8.34 -31.61
CA ARG A 188 -6.10 7.04 -31.00
C ARG A 188 -7.04 6.78 -29.82
N ALA A 189 -7.36 5.51 -29.60
CA ALA A 189 -8.13 5.09 -28.44
C ALA A 189 -7.41 5.45 -27.13
N PRO A 190 -8.15 5.80 -26.06
CA PRO A 190 -7.56 6.01 -24.74
C PRO A 190 -6.97 4.70 -24.17
N PHE A 191 -5.96 4.85 -23.32
CA PHE A 191 -5.55 3.78 -22.40
C PHE A 191 -6.45 3.81 -21.15
N THR A 192 -6.39 2.74 -20.35
CA THR A 192 -7.02 2.68 -19.02
C THR A 192 -6.01 3.09 -17.95
N PRO A 193 -6.21 4.22 -17.22
CA PRO A 193 -5.47 4.48 -15.99
C PRO A 193 -5.89 3.50 -14.89
N LEU A 194 -4.94 2.73 -14.34
CA LEU A 194 -5.20 1.70 -13.33
C LEU A 194 -4.40 1.97 -12.06
N THR A 195 -5.05 2.48 -11.03
CA THR A 195 -4.38 2.68 -9.74
C THR A 195 -4.34 1.41 -8.91
N CYS A 196 -3.20 1.19 -8.27
CA CYS A 196 -2.96 0.16 -7.28
C CYS A 196 -2.49 0.80 -5.94
N ASP A 197 -2.86 2.05 -5.66
CA ASP A 197 -2.62 2.67 -4.35
C ASP A 197 -3.75 2.32 -3.37
N ASN A 198 -3.43 2.33 -2.07
CA ASN A 198 -4.37 1.94 -1.01
C ASN A 198 -5.33 3.09 -0.62
N ILE A 199 -6.09 3.58 -1.59
CA ILE A 199 -7.12 4.63 -1.42
C ILE A 199 -8.49 3.99 -1.63
N GLN A 200 -9.49 4.37 -0.83
CA GLN A 200 -10.87 3.97 -1.10
C GLN A 200 -11.35 4.56 -2.41
N HIS A 201 -12.01 3.75 -3.24
CA HIS A 201 -12.47 4.15 -4.56
C HIS A 201 -11.33 4.79 -5.37
N ASN A 202 -10.13 4.20 -5.32
CA ASN A 202 -8.92 4.78 -5.89
C ASN A 202 -9.10 5.17 -7.37
N GLY A 203 -9.87 4.38 -8.15
CA GLY A 203 -10.21 4.68 -9.54
C GLY A 203 -10.98 6.00 -9.69
N ASP A 204 -11.98 6.23 -8.85
CA ASP A 204 -12.77 7.47 -8.85
C ASP A 204 -11.94 8.67 -8.40
N VAL A 205 -11.09 8.49 -7.38
CA VAL A 205 -10.17 9.55 -6.91
C VAL A 205 -9.20 9.95 -8.03
N LEU A 206 -8.65 8.96 -8.75
CA LEU A 206 -7.80 9.22 -9.91
C LEU A 206 -8.56 9.94 -11.03
N ARG A 207 -9.77 9.45 -11.36
CA ARG A 207 -10.63 10.06 -12.37
C ARG A 207 -10.88 11.52 -12.07
N ASP A 208 -11.29 11.84 -10.84
CA ASP A 208 -11.63 13.19 -10.44
C ASP A 208 -10.41 14.11 -10.46
N ALA A 209 -9.24 13.63 -10.03
CA ALA A 209 -7.98 14.38 -10.12
C ALA A 209 -7.58 14.68 -11.57
N VAL A 210 -7.62 13.66 -12.45
CA VAL A 210 -7.29 13.80 -13.88
C VAL A 210 -8.27 14.73 -14.59
N VAL A 211 -9.58 14.58 -14.35
CA VAL A 211 -10.61 15.44 -14.96
C VAL A 211 -10.50 16.89 -14.43
N ALA A 212 -10.20 17.08 -13.15
CA ALA A 212 -9.99 18.41 -12.58
C ALA A 212 -8.79 19.12 -13.22
N LEU A 213 -7.65 18.44 -13.34
CA LEU A 213 -6.46 19.01 -13.99
C LEU A 213 -6.72 19.29 -15.47
N ALA A 214 -7.35 18.34 -16.17
CA ALA A 214 -7.72 18.53 -17.57
C ALA A 214 -8.64 19.74 -17.74
N ARG A 215 -9.57 19.99 -16.81
CA ARG A 215 -10.50 21.14 -16.89
C ARG A 215 -9.81 22.48 -16.72
N LEU A 216 -8.77 22.54 -15.87
CA LEU A 216 -7.93 23.73 -15.71
C LEU A 216 -7.11 24.05 -16.97
N ARG A 217 -6.83 23.04 -17.81
CA ARG A 217 -6.11 23.19 -19.08
C ARG A 217 -7.02 23.43 -20.28
N ASP A 218 -8.00 22.56 -20.49
CA ASP A 218 -8.96 22.57 -21.61
C ASP A 218 -10.27 21.88 -21.19
N PRO A 219 -11.38 22.61 -21.03
CA PRO A 219 -12.69 22.04 -20.70
C PRO A 219 -13.16 20.96 -21.69
N GLY A 220 -12.80 21.06 -22.97
CA GLY A 220 -13.14 20.07 -23.98
C GLY A 220 -12.38 18.75 -23.79
N LEU A 221 -11.11 18.82 -23.36
CA LEU A 221 -10.34 17.64 -22.96
C LEU A 221 -10.94 16.99 -21.72
N ALA A 222 -11.31 17.78 -20.71
CA ALA A 222 -11.92 17.25 -19.49
C ALA A 222 -13.23 16.50 -19.78
N ALA A 223 -14.09 17.07 -20.64
CA ALA A 223 -15.35 16.44 -21.05
C ALA A 223 -15.10 15.12 -21.79
N TRP A 224 -14.11 15.08 -22.68
CA TRP A 224 -13.74 13.86 -23.39
C TRP A 224 -13.18 12.79 -22.44
N ILE A 225 -12.26 13.14 -21.54
CA ILE A 225 -11.71 12.19 -20.56
C ILE A 225 -12.83 11.61 -19.69
N ALA A 226 -13.72 12.46 -19.19
CA ALA A 226 -14.81 12.02 -18.31
C ALA A 226 -15.81 11.07 -18.99
N ALA A 227 -15.91 11.11 -20.32
CA ALA A 227 -16.84 10.29 -21.11
C ALA A 227 -16.19 9.02 -21.68
N GLU A 228 -14.93 9.10 -22.14
CA GLU A 228 -14.30 8.06 -22.95
C GLU A 228 -13.27 7.21 -22.20
N VAL A 229 -12.76 7.67 -21.05
CA VAL A 229 -11.67 7.01 -20.33
C VAL A 229 -12.24 6.25 -19.13
N ALA A 230 -11.93 4.96 -19.04
CA ALA A 230 -12.27 4.13 -17.89
C ALA A 230 -11.22 4.25 -16.79
N PHE A 231 -11.67 4.35 -15.54
CA PHE A 231 -10.82 4.39 -14.34
C PHE A 231 -11.30 3.32 -13.35
N PRO A 232 -11.02 2.03 -13.61
CA PRO A 232 -11.37 0.96 -12.68
C PRO A 232 -10.68 1.16 -11.32
N SER A 233 -11.43 0.95 -10.24
CA SER A 233 -10.91 0.86 -8.89
C SER A 233 -10.31 -0.52 -8.62
N THR A 234 -9.40 -0.58 -7.65
CA THR A 234 -8.75 -1.82 -7.23
C THR A 234 -8.62 -1.91 -5.71
N MET A 235 -8.78 -3.12 -5.17
CA MET A 235 -8.29 -3.46 -3.85
C MET A 235 -7.02 -4.29 -4.01
N VAL A 236 -5.95 -3.84 -3.40
CA VAL A 236 -4.63 -4.49 -3.47
C VAL A 236 -4.16 -4.86 -2.06
N ASP A 237 -3.62 -6.07 -1.91
CA ASP A 237 -3.14 -6.54 -0.62
C ASP A 237 -1.95 -7.48 -0.77
N ARG A 238 -0.82 -7.05 -0.20
CA ARG A 238 0.41 -7.82 -0.04
C ARG A 238 1.37 -7.05 0.87
N ILE A 239 1.68 -7.58 2.05
CA ILE A 239 2.65 -6.97 2.94
C ILE A 239 4.04 -7.07 2.29
N THR A 240 4.59 -5.89 1.97
CA THR A 240 5.84 -5.73 1.25
C THR A 240 6.72 -4.73 2.01
N PRO A 241 7.53 -5.19 2.97
CA PRO A 241 8.41 -4.33 3.75
C PRO A 241 9.45 -3.62 2.88
N VAL A 242 10.07 -2.59 3.44
CA VAL A 242 11.24 -1.96 2.82
C VAL A 242 12.41 -2.95 2.84
N THR A 243 13.00 -3.19 1.67
CA THR A 243 14.19 -4.04 1.56
C THR A 243 15.35 -3.47 2.39
N ALA A 244 15.81 -4.21 3.41
CA ALA A 244 16.96 -3.83 4.20
C ALA A 244 18.28 -4.30 3.55
N PRO A 245 19.41 -3.60 3.77
CA PRO A 245 20.72 -4.08 3.29
C PRO A 245 21.08 -5.49 3.77
N ALA A 246 20.61 -5.87 4.97
CA ALA A 246 20.80 -7.20 5.52
C ALA A 246 20.07 -8.29 4.73
N ASP A 247 18.88 -7.99 4.18
CA ASP A 247 18.13 -8.92 3.34
C ASP A 247 18.83 -9.16 2.00
N VAL A 248 19.35 -8.09 1.37
CA VAL A 248 20.16 -8.18 0.14
C VAL A 248 21.39 -9.07 0.37
N ALA A 249 22.10 -8.84 1.48
CA ALA A 249 23.27 -9.65 1.83
C ALA A 249 22.89 -11.10 2.16
N ALA A 250 21.71 -11.34 2.76
CA ALA A 250 21.21 -12.67 3.04
C ALA A 250 20.85 -13.44 1.76
N LEU A 251 20.21 -12.79 0.78
CA LEU A 251 19.92 -13.36 -0.54
C LEU A 251 21.22 -13.83 -1.22
N ALA A 252 22.23 -12.97 -1.26
CA ALA A 252 23.53 -13.30 -1.85
C ALA A 252 24.21 -14.49 -1.15
N ARG A 253 24.20 -14.53 0.19
CA ARG A 253 24.80 -15.63 0.96
C ARG A 253 24.05 -16.96 0.83
N ARG A 254 22.72 -16.94 0.88
CA ARG A 254 21.87 -18.15 0.92
C ARG A 254 21.63 -18.74 -0.47
N HIS A 255 21.48 -17.90 -1.49
CA HIS A 255 21.09 -18.32 -2.84
C HIS A 255 22.19 -18.09 -3.88
N GLY A 256 23.33 -17.49 -3.50
CA GLY A 256 24.42 -17.22 -4.43
C GLY A 256 24.00 -16.22 -5.53
N LEU A 257 23.02 -15.35 -5.27
CA LEU A 257 22.48 -14.39 -6.21
C LEU A 257 22.76 -12.96 -5.75
N ALA A 258 23.55 -12.23 -6.52
CA ALA A 258 23.75 -10.80 -6.33
C ALA A 258 22.69 -10.03 -7.11
N ASP A 259 21.72 -9.48 -6.38
CA ASP A 259 20.69 -8.57 -6.87
C ASP A 259 20.83 -7.21 -6.18
N ALA A 260 20.89 -6.14 -6.95
CA ALA A 260 21.03 -4.77 -6.48
C ALA A 260 19.72 -4.18 -5.94
N TRP A 261 18.57 -4.75 -6.31
CA TRP A 261 17.26 -4.23 -5.95
C TRP A 261 16.20 -5.34 -5.75
N PRO A 262 16.43 -6.36 -4.91
CA PRO A 262 15.41 -7.38 -4.63
C PRO A 262 14.21 -6.79 -3.89
N VAL A 263 13.10 -7.52 -3.87
CA VAL A 263 11.91 -7.20 -3.08
C VAL A 263 11.50 -8.41 -2.24
N PHE A 264 11.09 -8.15 -1.00
CA PHE A 264 10.69 -9.15 -0.03
C PHE A 264 9.22 -8.94 0.33
N SER A 265 8.47 -10.02 0.45
CA SER A 265 7.05 -9.97 0.82
C SER A 265 6.59 -11.27 1.45
N GLU A 266 5.36 -11.26 1.96
CA GLU A 266 4.65 -12.49 2.32
C GLU A 266 4.24 -13.29 1.07
N THR A 267 3.85 -14.56 1.27
CA THR A 267 3.30 -15.41 0.22
C THR A 267 1.86 -15.03 -0.14
N PHE A 268 1.08 -14.52 0.81
CA PHE A 268 -0.27 -14.04 0.56
C PHE A 268 -0.26 -12.85 -0.42
N THR A 269 -1.16 -12.89 -1.40
CA THR A 269 -1.43 -11.78 -2.31
C THR A 269 -2.90 -11.79 -2.68
N GLN A 270 -3.50 -10.61 -2.79
CA GLN A 270 -4.86 -10.45 -3.27
C GLN A 270 -4.95 -9.22 -4.17
N TRP A 271 -5.67 -9.36 -5.27
CA TRP A 271 -5.94 -8.27 -6.18
C TRP A 271 -7.38 -8.36 -6.68
N VAL A 272 -8.20 -7.39 -6.28
CA VAL A 272 -9.58 -7.26 -6.76
C VAL A 272 -9.65 -6.03 -7.67
N ILE A 273 -10.26 -6.17 -8.84
CA ILE A 273 -10.23 -5.18 -9.91
C ILE A 273 -11.64 -5.04 -10.48
N GLU A 274 -12.12 -3.82 -10.67
CA GLU A 274 -13.32 -3.59 -11.48
C GLU A 274 -13.04 -3.91 -12.95
N ASP A 275 -13.88 -4.72 -13.60
CA ASP A 275 -13.63 -5.16 -14.98
C ASP A 275 -14.04 -4.11 -16.04
N ARG A 276 -13.30 -3.00 -16.09
CA ARG A 276 -13.57 -1.87 -17.00
C ARG A 276 -12.33 -1.47 -17.80
N PHE A 277 -12.07 -2.20 -18.89
CA PHE A 277 -10.89 -2.00 -19.76
C PHE A 277 -11.28 -1.95 -21.25
N PRO A 278 -11.73 -0.79 -21.77
CA PRO A 278 -12.18 -0.67 -23.17
C PRO A 278 -11.12 -1.03 -24.22
N ALA A 279 -9.84 -0.88 -23.89
CA ALA A 279 -8.71 -1.23 -24.76
C ALA A 279 -8.20 -2.67 -24.53
N GLY A 280 -8.87 -3.46 -23.70
CA GLY A 280 -8.44 -4.79 -23.28
C GLY A 280 -7.44 -4.77 -22.13
N ARG A 281 -7.26 -5.93 -21.50
CA ARG A 281 -6.39 -6.16 -20.34
C ARG A 281 -5.79 -7.57 -20.37
N PRO A 282 -4.75 -7.85 -19.58
CA PRO A 282 -4.29 -9.22 -19.36
C PRO A 282 -5.36 -10.07 -18.67
N ALA A 283 -5.32 -11.38 -18.91
CA ALA A 283 -6.19 -12.37 -18.27
C ALA A 283 -5.69 -12.72 -16.84
N TRP A 284 -5.48 -11.72 -15.99
CA TRP A 284 -4.96 -11.88 -14.62
C TRP A 284 -5.82 -12.79 -13.73
N GLU A 285 -7.10 -12.99 -14.06
CA GLU A 285 -8.00 -13.95 -13.41
C GLU A 285 -7.48 -15.38 -13.45
N THR A 286 -6.74 -15.74 -14.51
CA THR A 286 -6.18 -17.09 -14.67
C THR A 286 -5.00 -17.36 -13.73
N VAL A 287 -4.51 -16.32 -13.06
CA VAL A 287 -3.40 -16.35 -12.10
C VAL A 287 -3.78 -15.73 -10.74
N GLY A 288 -5.09 -15.65 -10.46
CA GLY A 288 -5.60 -15.38 -9.11
C GLY A 288 -6.14 -13.98 -8.85
N ALA A 289 -6.06 -13.04 -9.80
CA ALA A 289 -6.75 -11.77 -9.64
C ALA A 289 -8.28 -11.97 -9.71
N GLN A 290 -9.03 -11.12 -9.03
CA GLN A 290 -10.48 -11.21 -8.92
C GLN A 290 -11.10 -10.03 -9.66
N PHE A 291 -11.75 -10.31 -10.79
CA PHE A 291 -12.53 -9.29 -11.49
C PHE A 291 -13.96 -9.26 -10.97
N VAL A 292 -14.42 -8.05 -10.63
CA VAL A 292 -15.73 -7.81 -10.02
C VAL A 292 -16.41 -6.62 -10.66
N GLU A 293 -17.70 -6.45 -10.39
CA GLU A 293 -18.45 -5.26 -10.82
C GLU A 293 -18.17 -4.05 -9.91
N ASP A 294 -18.03 -4.30 -8.60
CA ASP A 294 -17.81 -3.29 -7.57
C ASP A 294 -16.77 -3.78 -6.55
N VAL A 295 -15.72 -3.00 -6.37
CA VAL A 295 -14.60 -3.28 -5.45
C VAL A 295 -14.88 -2.80 -4.02
N ALA A 296 -15.85 -1.91 -3.81
CA ALA A 296 -16.09 -1.25 -2.53
C ALA A 296 -16.29 -2.22 -1.34
N PRO A 297 -16.99 -3.37 -1.46
CA PRO A 297 -17.10 -4.32 -0.35
C PRO A 297 -15.75 -4.89 0.10
N TYR A 298 -14.84 -5.13 -0.84
CA TYR A 298 -13.51 -5.70 -0.58
C TYR A 298 -12.57 -4.66 0.06
N GLU A 299 -12.59 -3.42 -0.44
CA GLU A 299 -11.87 -2.30 0.18
C GLU A 299 -12.33 -2.09 1.62
N PHE A 300 -13.65 -2.04 1.83
CA PHE A 300 -14.22 -1.84 3.15
C PHE A 300 -13.82 -2.96 4.11
N MET A 301 -13.90 -4.22 3.68
CA MET A 301 -13.44 -5.38 4.45
C MET A 301 -11.98 -5.24 4.85
N LYS A 302 -11.09 -4.96 3.89
CA LYS A 302 -9.65 -4.82 4.11
C LYS A 302 -9.34 -3.67 5.06
N LEU A 303 -10.02 -2.53 4.94
CA LEU A 303 -9.83 -1.40 5.84
C LEU A 303 -10.27 -1.70 7.27
N ARG A 304 -11.40 -2.38 7.44
CA ARG A 304 -11.95 -2.71 8.76
C ARG A 304 -11.17 -3.81 9.47
N LEU A 305 -10.80 -4.87 8.75
CA LEU A 305 -10.23 -6.07 9.35
C LEU A 305 -8.69 -6.05 9.33
N LEU A 306 -8.07 -5.65 8.22
CA LEU A 306 -6.61 -5.59 8.12
C LEU A 306 -6.10 -4.27 8.69
N ASN A 307 -6.41 -3.13 8.06
CA ASN A 307 -5.79 -1.84 8.43
C ASN A 307 -6.13 -1.42 9.88
N GLY A 308 -7.39 -1.56 10.29
CA GLY A 308 -7.82 -1.26 11.67
C GLY A 308 -7.07 -2.10 12.72
N SER A 309 -6.99 -3.41 12.50
CA SER A 309 -6.23 -4.32 13.39
C SER A 309 -4.73 -4.04 13.36
N HIS A 310 -4.17 -3.67 12.20
CA HIS A 310 -2.74 -3.35 12.09
C HIS A 310 -2.37 -2.14 12.94
N LEU A 311 -3.20 -1.09 12.93
CA LEU A 311 -2.98 0.09 13.76
C LEU A 311 -3.17 -0.22 15.25
N ALA A 312 -4.13 -1.09 15.60
CA ALA A 312 -4.33 -1.53 16.97
C ALA A 312 -3.12 -2.33 17.51
N VAL A 313 -2.70 -3.36 16.78
CA VAL A 313 -1.55 -4.22 17.14
C VAL A 313 -0.27 -3.42 17.21
N SER A 314 0.00 -2.55 16.24
CA SER A 314 1.23 -1.74 16.22
C SER A 314 1.27 -0.70 17.34
N GLY A 315 0.13 -0.09 17.70
CA GLY A 315 0.04 0.85 18.83
C GLY A 315 0.31 0.16 20.16
N LEU A 316 -0.36 -0.97 20.42
CA LEU A 316 -0.14 -1.78 21.62
C LEU A 316 1.28 -2.33 21.68
N GLY A 317 1.77 -2.87 20.56
CA GLY A 317 3.09 -3.46 20.48
C GLY A 317 4.19 -2.44 20.71
N ARG A 318 4.06 -1.22 20.18
CA ARG A 318 5.02 -0.14 20.42
C ARG A 318 5.11 0.22 21.90
N LEU A 319 3.98 0.31 22.60
CA LEU A 319 3.95 0.59 24.05
C LEU A 319 4.54 -0.57 24.86
N ALA A 320 4.30 -1.81 24.43
CA ALA A 320 4.88 -3.01 25.05
C ALA A 320 6.38 -3.21 24.77
N GLY A 321 6.97 -2.39 23.90
CA GLY A 321 8.40 -2.45 23.56
C GLY A 321 8.75 -3.40 22.42
N TYR A 322 7.76 -3.92 21.69
CA TYR A 322 7.99 -4.74 20.49
C TYR A 322 8.42 -3.88 19.31
N VAL A 323 9.30 -4.43 18.46
CA VAL A 323 9.88 -3.76 17.29
C VAL A 323 9.13 -4.15 16.03
N THR A 324 8.68 -5.40 15.92
CA THR A 324 7.95 -5.91 14.76
C THR A 324 6.54 -6.40 15.12
N ILE A 325 5.70 -6.49 14.09
CA ILE A 325 4.31 -6.95 14.22
C ILE A 325 4.26 -8.42 14.64
N ASP A 326 5.16 -9.26 14.14
CA ASP A 326 5.24 -10.67 14.54
C ASP A 326 5.64 -10.84 16.01
N GLU A 327 6.55 -10.00 16.53
CA GLU A 327 6.89 -9.96 17.96
C GLU A 327 5.67 -9.57 18.80
N ALA A 328 4.89 -8.57 18.35
CA ALA A 328 3.65 -8.18 19.02
C ALA A 328 2.59 -9.28 18.96
N MET A 329 2.47 -10.00 17.84
CA MET A 329 1.53 -11.11 17.69
C MET A 329 1.95 -12.39 18.41
N ALA A 330 3.23 -12.53 18.75
CA ALA A 330 3.72 -13.60 19.62
C ALA A 330 3.26 -13.43 21.08
N ASP A 331 2.82 -12.22 21.47
CA ASP A 331 2.12 -12.01 22.74
C ASP A 331 0.66 -12.50 22.62
N PRO A 332 0.27 -13.57 23.34
CA PRO A 332 -1.08 -14.12 23.24
C PRO A 332 -2.17 -13.13 23.65
N ARG A 333 -1.84 -12.11 24.45
CA ARG A 333 -2.79 -11.06 24.87
C ARG A 333 -3.12 -10.13 23.71
N ILE A 334 -2.12 -9.72 22.93
CA ILE A 334 -2.31 -8.89 21.74
C ILE A 334 -3.05 -9.68 20.65
N ALA A 335 -2.67 -10.95 20.43
CA ALA A 335 -3.37 -11.83 19.49
C ALA A 335 -4.86 -12.03 19.86
N ALA A 336 -5.17 -12.20 21.15
CA ALA A 336 -6.54 -12.28 21.64
C ALA A 336 -7.31 -10.98 21.41
N VAL A 337 -6.69 -9.82 21.68
CA VAL A 337 -7.30 -8.50 21.42
C VAL A 337 -7.58 -8.30 19.93
N MET A 338 -6.63 -8.63 19.05
CA MET A 338 -6.85 -8.54 17.59
C MET A 338 -8.02 -9.43 17.15
N THR A 339 -8.07 -10.67 17.63
CA THR A 339 -9.16 -11.60 17.31
C THR A 339 -10.51 -11.05 17.78
N ALA A 340 -10.60 -10.62 19.04
CA ALA A 340 -11.83 -10.07 19.61
C ALA A 340 -12.26 -8.76 18.93
N LEU A 341 -11.31 -7.88 18.57
CA LEU A 341 -11.57 -6.67 17.79
C LEU A 341 -12.24 -7.01 16.45
N MET A 342 -11.68 -7.97 15.71
CA MET A 342 -12.23 -8.40 14.43
C MET A 342 -13.57 -9.11 14.55
N ASP A 343 -13.75 -9.97 15.56
CA ASP A 343 -14.97 -10.75 15.72
C ASP A 343 -16.14 -9.94 16.27
N ARG A 344 -15.87 -9.05 17.23
CA ARG A 344 -16.92 -8.39 18.03
C ARG A 344 -17.20 -6.96 17.60
N GLU A 345 -16.24 -6.27 16.97
CA GLU A 345 -16.33 -4.82 16.73
C GLU A 345 -16.14 -4.41 15.27
N THR A 346 -15.10 -4.84 14.56
CA THR A 346 -14.90 -4.40 13.16
C THR A 346 -15.59 -5.32 12.16
N GLY A 347 -15.51 -6.64 12.31
CA GLY A 347 -16.16 -7.62 11.42
C GLY A 347 -17.67 -7.47 11.28
N PRO A 348 -18.44 -7.23 12.37
CA PRO A 348 -19.87 -6.98 12.26
C PRO A 348 -20.26 -5.72 11.46
N THR A 349 -19.31 -4.81 11.22
CA THR A 349 -19.55 -3.63 10.38
C THR A 349 -19.33 -3.90 8.89
N VAL A 350 -18.71 -5.03 8.53
CA VAL A 350 -18.38 -5.38 7.14
C VAL A 350 -19.62 -5.92 6.44
N PRO A 351 -20.06 -5.33 5.31
CA PRO A 351 -21.16 -5.87 4.52
C PRO A 351 -20.78 -7.21 3.89
N PRO A 352 -21.75 -8.00 3.37
CA PRO A 352 -21.43 -9.21 2.62
C PRO A 352 -20.44 -8.92 1.48
N VAL A 353 -19.37 -9.71 1.41
CA VAL A 353 -18.33 -9.59 0.37
C VAL A 353 -18.42 -10.80 -0.54
N PRO A 354 -18.75 -10.63 -1.85
CA PRO A 354 -18.95 -11.76 -2.74
C PRO A 354 -17.73 -12.69 -2.80
N GLY A 355 -17.96 -13.99 -2.59
CA GLY A 355 -16.90 -15.01 -2.69
C GLY A 355 -15.87 -15.01 -1.54
N ILE A 356 -16.08 -14.26 -0.45
CA ILE A 356 -15.18 -14.25 0.70
C ILE A 356 -15.87 -14.87 1.93
N ASP A 357 -15.23 -15.88 2.53
CA ASP A 357 -15.53 -16.31 3.90
C ASP A 357 -14.81 -15.35 4.88
N LEU A 358 -15.58 -14.52 5.56
CA LEU A 358 -15.05 -13.53 6.49
C LEU A 358 -14.37 -14.16 7.71
N ALA A 359 -14.84 -15.32 8.17
CA ALA A 359 -14.22 -16.02 9.30
C ALA A 359 -12.86 -16.61 8.89
N GLU A 360 -12.76 -17.16 7.69
CA GLU A 360 -11.48 -17.58 7.12
C GLU A 360 -10.54 -16.40 6.91
N TYR A 361 -11.01 -15.31 6.31
CA TYR A 361 -10.22 -14.10 6.09
C TYR A 361 -9.62 -13.57 7.40
N LYS A 362 -10.41 -13.48 8.48
CA LYS A 362 -9.92 -13.08 9.80
C LYS A 362 -8.83 -14.01 10.35
N ARG A 363 -9.00 -15.34 10.22
CA ARG A 363 -7.96 -16.31 10.64
C ARG A 363 -6.67 -16.12 9.83
N THR A 364 -6.81 -15.90 8.53
CA THR A 364 -5.68 -15.61 7.63
C THR A 364 -4.95 -14.33 8.05
N LEU A 365 -5.67 -13.27 8.43
CA LEU A 365 -5.03 -12.04 8.93
C LEU A 365 -4.21 -12.25 10.21
N VAL A 366 -4.73 -13.01 11.17
CA VAL A 366 -3.97 -13.34 12.40
C VAL A 366 -2.70 -14.10 12.05
N ALA A 367 -2.79 -15.10 11.18
CA ALA A 367 -1.63 -15.88 10.73
C ALA A 367 -0.60 -15.02 9.98
N ARG A 368 -1.07 -14.12 9.10
CA ARG A 368 -0.22 -13.19 8.33
C ARG A 368 0.55 -12.24 9.24
N PHE A 369 -0.10 -11.65 10.25
CA PHE A 369 0.57 -10.75 11.19
C PHE A 369 1.57 -11.49 12.09
N ALA A 370 1.31 -12.76 12.38
CA ALA A 370 2.21 -13.61 13.18
C ALA A 370 3.41 -14.17 12.39
N ASN A 371 3.57 -13.84 11.09
CA ASN A 371 4.64 -14.38 10.26
C ASN A 371 6.00 -13.73 10.58
N PRO A 372 6.95 -14.44 11.24
CA PRO A 372 8.21 -13.86 11.70
C PRO A 372 9.19 -13.53 10.57
N ALA A 373 8.92 -14.04 9.36
CA ALA A 373 9.82 -13.90 8.22
C ALA A 373 9.73 -12.52 7.55
N ILE A 374 8.62 -11.82 7.76
CA ILE A 374 8.34 -10.50 7.17
C ILE A 374 9.05 -9.40 7.94
N ARG A 375 9.09 -9.51 9.28
CA ARG A 375 9.69 -8.52 10.18
C ARG A 375 9.15 -7.11 9.92
N ASP A 376 7.85 -7.01 9.67
CA ASP A 376 7.17 -5.75 9.46
C ASP A 376 7.25 -4.89 10.73
N THR A 377 7.78 -3.69 10.66
CA THR A 377 8.09 -2.91 11.88
C THR A 377 6.86 -2.17 12.39
N VAL A 378 6.69 -2.13 13.72
CA VAL A 378 5.62 -1.34 14.35
C VAL A 378 5.72 0.13 13.96
N GLU A 379 6.94 0.64 13.75
CA GLU A 379 7.20 2.03 13.37
C GLU A 379 6.71 2.33 11.96
N ARG A 380 6.96 1.43 10.99
CA ARG A 380 6.47 1.60 9.62
C ARG A 380 4.95 1.64 9.58
N VAL A 381 4.30 0.79 10.37
CA VAL A 381 2.82 0.73 10.45
C VAL A 381 2.26 1.98 11.14
N ASN A 382 2.96 2.56 12.11
CA ASN A 382 2.51 3.78 12.80
C ASN A 382 2.81 5.08 12.03
N THR A 383 3.76 5.06 11.10
CA THR A 383 4.15 6.23 10.29
C THR A 383 3.09 6.50 9.22
N ASP A 384 2.55 7.72 9.21
CA ASP A 384 1.53 8.18 8.25
C ASP A 384 0.25 7.32 8.18
N ALA A 385 0.02 6.44 9.17
CA ALA A 385 -1.21 5.65 9.24
C ALA A 385 -2.42 6.58 9.49
N PRO A 386 -3.45 6.51 8.64
CA PRO A 386 -4.56 7.42 8.73
C PRO A 386 -5.48 6.96 9.89
N LEU A 387 -5.67 7.82 10.89
CA LEU A 387 -6.41 7.49 12.11
C LEU A 387 -7.89 7.11 11.86
N ASN A 388 -8.43 7.48 10.70
CA ASN A 388 -9.80 7.13 10.29
C ASN A 388 -10.04 5.61 10.21
N VAL A 389 -9.00 4.79 10.03
CA VAL A 389 -9.12 3.32 10.08
C VAL A 389 -9.58 2.82 11.45
N LEU A 390 -9.43 3.63 12.52
CA LEU A 390 -9.99 3.40 13.86
C LEU A 390 -11.22 4.26 14.16
N VAL A 391 -11.24 5.53 13.73
CA VAL A 391 -12.34 6.45 14.03
C VAL A 391 -13.63 6.09 13.28
N ASP A 392 -13.54 5.67 12.02
CA ASP A 392 -14.72 5.30 11.24
C ASP A 392 -15.44 4.03 11.75
N PRO A 393 -14.76 2.93 12.14
CA PRO A 393 -15.45 1.82 12.78
C PRO A 393 -16.02 2.20 14.15
N ILE A 394 -15.35 3.07 14.93
CA ILE A 394 -15.93 3.60 16.18
C ILE A 394 -17.27 4.29 15.90
N ARG A 395 -17.31 5.19 14.92
CA ARG A 395 -18.52 5.90 14.53
C ARG A 395 -19.64 4.94 14.15
N GLY A 396 -19.37 4.00 13.24
CA GLY A 396 -20.37 3.02 12.80
C GLY A 396 -20.89 2.14 13.94
N ARG A 397 -20.04 1.79 14.91
CA ARG A 397 -20.44 1.02 16.09
C ARG A 397 -21.33 1.82 17.04
N LEU A 398 -20.98 3.08 17.30
CA LEU A 398 -21.79 3.95 18.16
C LEU A 398 -23.15 4.27 17.54
N GLU A 399 -23.23 4.44 16.22
CA GLU A 399 -24.48 4.60 15.47
C GLU A 399 -25.39 3.36 15.60
N GLN A 400 -24.79 2.16 15.67
CA GLN A 400 -25.50 0.89 15.86
C GLN A 400 -25.74 0.53 17.34
N GLY A 401 -25.31 1.37 18.29
CA GLY A 401 -25.39 1.07 19.72
C GLY A 401 -24.50 -0.11 20.16
N GLY A 402 -23.49 -0.46 19.37
CA GLY A 402 -22.57 -1.56 19.64
C GLY A 402 -21.39 -1.17 20.53
N SER A 403 -20.70 -2.17 21.08
CA SER A 403 -19.45 -1.99 21.83
C SER A 403 -18.33 -1.44 20.94
N ILE A 404 -17.50 -0.58 21.54
CA ILE A 404 -16.23 -0.07 21.01
C ILE A 404 -15.06 -0.34 21.97
N ALA A 405 -15.19 -1.29 22.90
CA ALA A 405 -14.21 -1.55 23.95
C ALA A 405 -12.78 -1.76 23.42
N PHE A 406 -12.58 -2.55 22.35
CA PHE A 406 -11.24 -2.81 21.80
C PHE A 406 -10.80 -1.72 20.82
N LEU A 407 -11.73 -1.13 20.08
CA LEU A 407 -11.47 0.08 19.29
C LEU A 407 -11.01 1.26 20.17
N ALA A 408 -11.63 1.43 21.33
CA ALA A 408 -11.26 2.43 22.32
C ALA A 408 -9.89 2.13 22.94
N LEU A 409 -9.53 0.86 23.16
CA LEU A 409 -8.18 0.46 23.57
C LEU A 409 -7.14 0.82 22.50
N ALA A 410 -7.42 0.49 21.24
CA ALA A 410 -6.55 0.83 20.12
C ALA A 410 -6.35 2.35 19.99
N LEU A 411 -7.43 3.12 20.11
CA LEU A 411 -7.37 4.57 20.12
C LEU A 411 -6.60 5.11 21.34
N ALA A 412 -6.83 4.57 22.54
CA ALA A 412 -6.08 4.93 23.74
C ALA A 412 -4.57 4.67 23.58
N ALA A 413 -4.18 3.54 23.00
CA ALA A 413 -2.79 3.23 22.71
C ALA A 413 -2.17 4.25 21.73
N TRP A 414 -2.91 4.62 20.68
CA TRP A 414 -2.48 5.67 19.75
C TRP A 414 -2.32 7.03 20.46
N LEU A 415 -3.30 7.44 21.27
CA LEU A 415 -3.27 8.69 22.04
C LEU A 415 -2.11 8.72 23.04
N ARG A 416 -1.83 7.60 23.72
CA ARG A 416 -0.69 7.46 24.64
C ARG A 416 0.65 7.58 23.91
N ARG A 417 0.75 7.04 22.69
CA ARG A 417 1.95 7.07 21.86
C ARG A 417 2.29 8.48 21.36
N VAL A 418 1.29 9.24 20.92
CA VAL A 418 1.52 10.61 20.38
C VAL A 418 2.03 11.61 21.42
N ARG A 419 2.00 11.24 22.70
CA ARG A 419 2.72 11.95 23.77
C ARG A 419 4.24 11.99 23.56
N GLY A 420 4.78 11.09 22.74
CA GLY A 420 6.18 11.10 22.31
C GLY A 420 7.18 10.50 23.30
N GLU A 421 6.70 9.73 24.28
CA GLU A 421 7.56 8.98 25.21
C GLU A 421 6.91 7.64 25.58
N ASP A 422 7.74 6.62 25.82
CA ASP A 422 7.29 5.31 26.31
C ASP A 422 7.07 5.33 27.84
N GLU A 423 6.83 4.17 28.44
CA GLU A 423 6.58 4.04 29.89
C GLU A 423 7.85 4.19 30.75
N ASN A 424 9.03 4.09 30.13
CA ASN A 424 10.33 4.26 30.77
C ASN A 424 10.91 5.67 30.55
N GLY A 425 10.17 6.57 29.90
CA GLY A 425 10.63 7.91 29.52
C GLY A 425 11.54 7.96 28.29
N GLY A 426 11.66 6.85 27.56
CA GLY A 426 12.34 6.79 26.27
C GLY A 426 11.55 7.54 25.19
N ALA A 427 12.24 8.20 24.26
CA ALA A 427 11.58 8.99 23.22
C ALA A 427 10.86 8.10 22.20
N ILE A 428 9.64 8.49 21.83
CA ILE A 428 8.91 7.94 20.68
C ILE A 428 8.84 9.03 19.61
N GLU A 429 9.38 8.74 18.43
CA GLU A 429 9.21 9.62 17.28
C GLU A 429 7.75 9.59 16.82
N VAL A 430 7.16 10.77 16.59
CA VAL A 430 5.80 10.90 16.08
C VAL A 430 5.86 11.56 14.72
N ARG A 431 5.82 10.73 13.68
CA ARG A 431 5.71 11.18 12.29
C ARG A 431 4.25 11.40 11.95
N HIS A 432 3.81 12.66 12.10
CA HIS A 432 2.47 13.10 11.76
C HIS A 432 2.49 14.61 11.43
N PRO A 433 1.72 15.10 10.44
CA PRO A 433 1.68 16.54 10.11
C PRO A 433 1.32 17.44 11.29
N MET A 434 0.53 16.92 12.24
CA MET A 434 0.10 17.61 13.48
C MET A 434 0.89 17.17 14.72
N ALA A 435 2.08 16.59 14.59
CA ALA A 435 2.81 15.96 15.72
C ALA A 435 3.02 16.90 16.93
N ALA A 436 3.35 18.17 16.70
CA ALA A 436 3.55 19.15 17.78
C ALA A 436 2.26 19.39 18.58
N LEU A 437 1.14 19.64 17.90
CA LEU A 437 -0.17 19.83 18.53
C LEU A 437 -0.64 18.55 19.24
N LEU A 438 -0.46 17.39 18.62
CA LEU A 438 -0.79 16.11 19.24
C LEU A 438 -0.03 15.90 20.54
N ARG A 439 1.28 16.17 20.54
CA ARG A 439 2.12 16.05 21.74
C ARG A 439 1.67 17.02 22.83
N GLU A 440 1.42 18.27 22.48
CA GLU A 440 0.92 19.30 23.42
C GLU A 440 -0.37 18.83 24.09
N LYS A 441 -1.36 18.39 23.31
CA LYS A 441 -2.65 17.94 23.82
C LYS A 441 -2.58 16.63 24.60
N ALA A 442 -1.68 15.73 24.22
CA ALA A 442 -1.41 14.52 24.99
C ALA A 442 -0.83 14.82 26.37
N ILE A 443 0.07 15.81 26.47
CA ILE A 443 0.64 16.25 27.76
C ILE A 443 -0.41 16.97 28.60
N GLU A 444 -1.21 17.86 27.99
CA GLU A 444 -2.29 18.58 28.66
C GLU A 444 -3.32 17.64 29.29
N GLY A 445 -3.77 16.63 28.53
CA GLY A 445 -4.82 15.71 28.98
C GLY A 445 -4.33 14.59 29.90
N GLY A 446 -3.12 14.06 29.67
CA GLY A 446 -2.65 12.86 30.37
C GLY A 446 -3.66 11.71 30.22
N PRO A 447 -4.25 11.19 31.32
CA PRO A 447 -5.27 10.14 31.25
C PRO A 447 -6.64 10.63 30.75
N ASP A 448 -6.87 11.96 30.65
CA ASP A 448 -8.08 12.53 30.07
C ASP A 448 -7.92 12.65 28.53
N PRO A 449 -8.71 11.94 27.71
CA PRO A 449 -8.59 12.00 26.26
C PRO A 449 -9.15 13.30 25.66
N ARG A 450 -9.97 14.07 26.39
CA ARG A 450 -10.74 15.18 25.82
C ARG A 450 -9.89 16.26 25.12
N PRO A 451 -8.70 16.66 25.62
CA PRO A 451 -7.85 17.61 24.90
C PRO A 451 -7.40 17.11 23.51
N LEU A 452 -7.15 15.81 23.36
CA LEU A 452 -6.82 15.21 22.06
C LEU A 452 -8.07 14.99 21.20
N LEU A 453 -9.15 14.48 21.79
CA LEU A 453 -10.41 14.25 21.09
C LEU A 453 -11.03 15.55 20.55
N GLY A 454 -10.76 16.69 21.21
CA GLY A 454 -11.16 18.02 20.75
C GLY A 454 -10.47 18.50 19.46
N ILE A 455 -9.50 17.76 18.92
CA ILE A 455 -8.86 18.08 17.64
C ILE A 455 -9.83 17.78 16.49
N ARG A 456 -10.63 18.79 16.13
CA ARG A 456 -11.70 18.70 15.10
C ARG A 456 -11.25 18.12 13.76
N PRO A 457 -10.07 18.44 13.20
CA PRO A 457 -9.62 17.82 11.96
C PRO A 457 -9.48 16.29 12.00
N LEU A 458 -9.33 15.69 13.19
CA LEU A 458 -9.18 14.24 13.35
C LEU A 458 -10.49 13.56 13.77
N PHE A 459 -11.23 14.17 14.69
CA PHE A 459 -12.38 13.53 15.33
C PHE A 459 -13.74 14.16 14.96
N GLY A 460 -13.76 15.37 14.42
CA GLY A 460 -15.01 16.10 14.17
C GLY A 460 -15.87 16.21 15.43
N GLU A 461 -17.18 16.05 15.29
CA GLU A 461 -18.15 16.04 16.40
C GLU A 461 -18.06 14.78 17.27
N LEU A 462 -17.48 13.69 16.76
CA LEU A 462 -17.31 12.45 17.53
C LEU A 462 -16.45 12.68 18.78
N GLY A 463 -15.53 13.66 18.74
CA GLY A 463 -14.69 14.04 19.86
C GLY A 463 -15.45 14.51 21.11
N ASP A 464 -16.70 14.97 20.96
CA ASP A 464 -17.55 15.40 22.08
C ASP A 464 -18.46 14.28 22.62
N ASP A 465 -18.51 13.12 21.96
CA ASP A 465 -19.41 12.05 22.34
C ASP A 465 -18.90 11.35 23.62
N PRO A 466 -19.62 11.40 24.75
CA PRO A 466 -19.20 10.72 25.98
C PRO A 466 -19.08 9.20 25.79
N ARG A 467 -19.85 8.62 24.85
CA ARG A 467 -19.78 7.19 24.51
C ARG A 467 -18.45 6.80 23.88
N LEU A 468 -17.69 7.76 23.32
CA LEU A 468 -16.29 7.59 22.91
C LEU A 468 -15.33 7.96 24.05
N ALA A 469 -15.53 9.13 24.67
CA ALA A 469 -14.58 9.68 25.62
C ALA A 469 -14.41 8.79 26.86
N GLU A 470 -15.49 8.21 27.39
CA GLU A 470 -15.45 7.42 28.62
C GLU A 470 -14.69 6.09 28.45
N PRO A 471 -14.95 5.24 27.43
CA PRO A 471 -14.16 4.03 27.21
C PRO A 471 -12.68 4.31 26.94
N VAL A 472 -12.37 5.37 26.19
CA VAL A 472 -10.97 5.76 25.92
C VAL A 472 -10.28 6.23 27.19
N ALA A 473 -10.94 7.05 28.02
CA ALA A 473 -10.42 7.51 29.29
C ALA A 473 -10.14 6.35 30.25
N ALA A 474 -11.00 5.32 30.26
CA ALA A 474 -10.78 4.14 31.08
C ALA A 474 -9.48 3.40 30.69
N TRP A 475 -9.24 3.20 29.39
CA TRP A 475 -8.02 2.56 28.91
C TRP A 475 -6.78 3.43 29.08
N LEU A 476 -6.86 4.74 28.79
CA LEU A 476 -5.77 5.67 29.04
C LEU A 476 -5.41 5.73 30.53
N GLY A 477 -6.41 5.75 31.41
CA GLY A 477 -6.19 5.70 32.86
C GLY A 477 -5.40 4.47 33.29
N MET A 478 -5.67 3.30 32.71
CA MET A 478 -4.89 2.09 32.95
C MET A 478 -3.46 2.20 32.39
N LEU A 479 -3.29 2.69 31.15
CA LEU A 479 -1.98 2.88 30.53
C LEU A 479 -1.10 3.83 31.34
N TYR A 480 -1.65 4.94 31.86
CA TYR A 480 -0.89 5.89 32.69
C TYR A 480 -0.68 5.39 34.12
N GLY A 481 -1.66 4.70 34.72
CA GLY A 481 -1.63 4.33 36.13
C GLY A 481 -0.98 2.97 36.44
N GLN A 482 -1.10 2.00 35.52
CA GLN A 482 -0.69 0.61 35.72
C GLN A 482 0.26 0.10 34.63
N GLY A 483 0.39 0.83 33.52
CA GLY A 483 1.24 0.47 32.38
C GLY A 483 0.62 -0.55 31.43
N ILE A 484 1.32 -0.78 30.32
CA ILE A 484 0.84 -1.57 29.18
C ILE A 484 0.66 -3.04 29.55
N GLN A 485 1.53 -3.59 30.39
CA GLN A 485 1.47 -5.02 30.74
C GLN A 485 0.17 -5.37 31.48
N ALA A 486 -0.18 -4.59 32.51
CA ALA A 486 -1.44 -4.75 33.22
C ALA A 486 -2.67 -4.45 32.35
N THR A 487 -2.52 -3.48 31.43
CA THR A 487 -3.57 -3.14 30.46
C THR A 487 -3.84 -4.30 29.48
N LEU A 488 -2.79 -4.96 28.99
CA LEU A 488 -2.89 -6.14 28.12
C LEU A 488 -3.50 -7.33 28.84
N ASP A 489 -3.17 -7.56 30.11
CA ASP A 489 -3.79 -8.63 30.91
C ASP A 489 -5.29 -8.41 31.05
N GLU A 490 -5.73 -7.19 31.36
CA GLU A 490 -7.15 -6.85 31.42
C GLU A 490 -7.84 -6.95 30.06
N ALA A 491 -7.20 -6.44 29.00
CA ALA A 491 -7.75 -6.53 27.65
C ALA A 491 -7.93 -7.98 27.20
N ALA A 492 -6.96 -8.86 27.48
CA ALA A 492 -7.04 -10.29 27.20
C ALA A 492 -8.14 -10.98 28.00
N ARG A 493 -8.33 -10.62 29.28
CA ARG A 493 -9.47 -11.13 30.08
C ARG A 493 -10.82 -10.74 29.48
N ARG A 494 -10.97 -9.53 28.94
CA ARG A 494 -12.19 -9.09 28.26
C ARG A 494 -12.37 -9.74 26.87
N ALA A 495 -11.27 -10.15 26.25
CA ALA A 495 -11.24 -10.79 24.93
C ALA A 495 -11.54 -12.30 24.98
N ALA A 496 -11.27 -12.95 26.12
CA ALA A 496 -11.81 -14.27 26.45
C ALA A 496 -13.35 -14.24 26.47
#